data_AF-A0A932CKT1-F1
#
_entry.id   AF-A0A932CKT1-F1
#
_cell.length_a   1.000
_cell.length_b   1.000
_cell.length_c   1.000
_cell.angle_alpha   90.00
_cell.angle_beta   90.00
_cell.angle_gamma   90.00
#
_symmetry.space_group_name_H-M   'P 1'
#
loop_
_entity.id
_entity.type
_entity.pdbx_description
1 polymer ?
#
loop_
_entity_poly.entity_id
_entity_poly.type
_entity_poly.pdbx_seq_one_letter_code
_entity_poly.pdbx_strand_id
1 'polypeptide(L)'
;MNSMEGAIRVLLVDDHHMARESLRRVLAVERDIQVVAEASDGLEALAKIQSLGPDVVLMDLRMPNMGGLDALQALKRMNLTRKVIVFSFYEEYLARAIDAGVGGYLLKDVPRGEVPNAIRRVYRGELVLGSTIRSGPQATASVLQRLQGIGRVRPVSPEHRVEAELLIQAPVEPTQLLEFMAGLRRDLEAEIAEMAPLPGDRGIRLRLMLPLRAPVKDTLSELPQVESLLEEQPTGGFHQEGYGALGRDAGLRFRVALKCSSADTGRRDAGPLAGQPGASG
;
A
#
# COMPACT_ATOMS: atom_id res chain seq x y z
N MET A 1 -26.94 13.16 -26.53
CA MET A 1 -25.54 12.74 -26.75
C MET A 1 -24.66 13.79 -26.09
N ASN A 2 -24.31 13.63 -24.82
CA ASN A 2 -23.44 14.58 -24.13
C ASN A 2 -22.00 14.26 -24.55
N SER A 3 -21.39 15.17 -25.28
CA SER A 3 -19.94 15.25 -25.41
C SER A 3 -19.33 15.28 -24.01
N MET A 4 -18.47 14.32 -23.70
CA MET A 4 -17.69 14.24 -22.47
C MET A 4 -16.59 15.33 -22.49
N GLU A 5 -16.97 16.59 -22.36
CA GLU A 5 -16.01 17.66 -22.08
C GLU A 5 -15.51 17.50 -20.64
N GLY A 6 -14.35 16.86 -20.47
CA GLY A 6 -13.67 16.75 -19.17
C GLY A 6 -13.12 15.36 -18.78
N ALA A 7 -13.34 14.31 -19.59
CA ALA A 7 -12.78 12.99 -19.29
C ALA A 7 -11.29 12.91 -19.67
N ILE A 8 -10.48 12.32 -18.80
CA ILE A 8 -9.05 12.08 -19.02
C ILE A 8 -8.89 11.02 -20.11
N ARG A 9 -8.27 11.39 -21.23
CA ARG A 9 -8.09 10.52 -22.40
C ARG A 9 -6.84 9.66 -22.21
N VAL A 10 -7.03 8.35 -22.10
CA VAL A 10 -5.98 7.38 -21.80
C VAL A 10 -5.69 6.48 -23.00
N LEU A 11 -4.41 6.31 -23.32
CA LEU A 11 -3.93 5.27 -24.23
C LEU A 11 -3.30 4.13 -23.41
N LEU A 12 -3.75 2.89 -23.63
CA LEU A 12 -3.16 1.69 -23.02
C LEU A 12 -2.15 1.07 -23.98
N VAL A 13 -0.93 0.80 -23.52
CA VAL A 13 0.15 0.26 -24.35
C VAL A 13 0.78 -0.92 -23.61
N ASP A 14 0.55 -2.13 -24.13
CA ASP A 14 1.00 -3.39 -23.53
C ASP A 14 0.93 -4.47 -24.60
N ASP A 15 1.90 -5.38 -24.71
CA ASP A 15 1.89 -6.45 -25.70
C ASP A 15 0.93 -7.61 -25.32
N HIS A 16 0.50 -7.67 -24.06
CA HIS A 16 -0.42 -8.69 -23.56
C HIS A 16 -1.88 -8.23 -23.65
N HIS A 17 -2.65 -8.83 -24.57
CA HIS A 17 -4.08 -8.54 -24.74
C HIS A 17 -4.89 -8.67 -23.44
N MET A 18 -4.64 -9.71 -22.63
CA MET A 18 -5.33 -9.90 -21.35
C MET A 18 -5.05 -8.76 -20.35
N ALA A 19 -3.84 -8.21 -20.36
CA ALA A 19 -3.48 -7.08 -19.50
C ALA A 19 -4.29 -5.83 -19.91
N ARG A 20 -4.32 -5.50 -21.21
CA ARG A 20 -5.12 -4.37 -21.71
C ARG A 20 -6.61 -4.52 -21.42
N GLU A 21 -7.18 -5.70 -21.66
CA GLU A 21 -8.59 -5.99 -21.37
C GLU A 21 -8.91 -5.80 -19.88
N SER A 22 -8.03 -6.28 -19.00
CA SER A 22 -8.21 -6.14 -17.56
C SER A 22 -8.14 -4.67 -17.10
N LEU A 23 -7.22 -3.88 -17.65
CA LEU A 23 -7.12 -2.44 -17.38
C LEU A 23 -8.32 -1.69 -17.93
N ARG A 24 -8.74 -1.99 -19.16
CA ARG A 24 -9.91 -1.40 -19.80
C ARG A 24 -11.16 -1.60 -18.95
N ARG A 25 -11.37 -2.79 -18.37
CA ARG A 25 -12.50 -3.07 -17.48
C ARG A 25 -12.47 -2.23 -16.20
N VAL A 26 -11.29 -2.09 -15.59
CA VAL A 26 -11.09 -1.25 -14.40
C VAL A 26 -11.41 0.21 -14.71
N LEU A 27 -10.87 0.72 -15.82
CA LEU A 27 -11.06 2.12 -16.22
C LEU A 27 -12.48 2.40 -16.73
N ALA A 28 -13.19 1.41 -17.25
CA ALA A 28 -14.56 1.58 -17.76
C ALA A 28 -15.60 1.93 -16.67
N VAL A 29 -15.29 1.64 -15.40
CA VAL A 29 -16.16 1.99 -14.26
C VAL A 29 -15.99 3.47 -13.87
N GLU A 30 -14.87 4.10 -14.27
CA GLU A 30 -14.51 5.46 -13.92
C GLU A 30 -15.15 6.45 -14.90
N ARG A 31 -16.03 7.33 -14.39
CA ARG A 31 -16.79 8.25 -15.25
C ARG A 31 -15.95 9.38 -15.85
N ASP A 32 -14.80 9.68 -15.26
CA ASP A 32 -13.88 10.75 -15.62
C ASP A 32 -12.66 10.25 -16.41
N ILE A 33 -12.59 8.97 -16.76
CA ILE A 33 -11.49 8.39 -17.54
C ILE A 33 -12.05 7.70 -18.78
N GLN A 34 -11.45 7.97 -19.93
CA GLN A 34 -11.82 7.35 -21.19
C GLN A 34 -10.60 6.71 -21.84
N VAL A 35 -10.64 5.39 -22.06
CA VAL A 35 -9.65 4.71 -22.91
C VAL A 35 -9.97 5.05 -24.37
N VAL A 36 -9.10 5.84 -25.01
CA VAL A 36 -9.32 6.33 -26.38
C VAL A 36 -8.72 5.42 -27.45
N ALA A 37 -7.72 4.62 -27.07
CA ALA A 37 -7.16 3.57 -27.90
C ALA A 37 -6.29 2.62 -27.07
N GLU A 38 -5.85 1.54 -27.72
CA GLU A 38 -4.89 0.57 -27.21
C GLU A 38 -3.75 0.40 -28.20
N ALA A 39 -2.56 -0.02 -27.79
CA ALA A 39 -1.45 -0.39 -28.67
C ALA A 39 -0.73 -1.63 -28.13
N SER A 40 -0.16 -2.45 -29.02
CA SER A 40 0.62 -3.64 -28.66
C SER A 40 2.14 -3.44 -28.65
N ASP A 41 2.64 -2.33 -29.18
CA ASP A 41 4.06 -1.99 -29.15
C ASP A 41 4.31 -0.48 -29.19
N GLY A 42 5.57 -0.09 -29.05
CA GLY A 42 6.00 1.32 -29.06
C GLY A 42 5.78 2.04 -30.39
N LEU A 43 5.83 1.36 -31.54
CA LEU A 43 5.61 1.99 -32.85
C LEU A 43 4.14 2.37 -33.01
N GLU A 44 3.24 1.45 -32.70
CA GLU A 44 1.80 1.70 -32.71
C GLU A 44 1.42 2.76 -31.67
N ALA A 45 2.05 2.74 -30.49
CA ALA A 45 1.85 3.75 -29.47
C ALA A 45 2.23 5.15 -29.97
N LEU A 46 3.39 5.33 -30.62
CA LEU A 46 3.82 6.62 -31.18
C LEU A 46 2.83 7.15 -32.22
N ALA A 47 2.36 6.29 -33.14
CA ALA A 47 1.39 6.67 -34.16
C ALA A 47 0.05 7.11 -33.53
N LYS A 48 -0.42 6.40 -32.50
CA LYS A 48 -1.66 6.72 -31.79
C LYS A 48 -1.54 7.96 -30.92
N ILE A 49 -0.38 8.18 -30.29
CA ILE A 49 -0.10 9.40 -29.54
C ILE A 49 -0.18 10.63 -30.46
N GLN A 50 0.42 10.54 -31.65
CA GLN A 50 0.44 11.64 -32.60
C GLN A 50 -0.94 11.94 -33.19
N SER A 51 -1.71 10.90 -33.54
CA SER A 51 -3.03 11.04 -34.18
C SER A 51 -4.15 11.38 -33.20
N LEU A 52 -4.15 10.80 -31.99
CA LEU A 52 -5.25 10.93 -31.04
C LEU A 52 -4.99 11.97 -29.96
N GLY A 53 -3.74 12.32 -29.69
CA GLY A 53 -3.36 13.27 -28.64
C GLY A 53 -3.92 12.90 -27.26
N PRO A 54 -3.67 11.68 -26.74
CA PRO A 54 -4.12 11.29 -25.40
C PRO A 54 -3.53 12.20 -24.33
N ASP A 55 -4.22 12.31 -23.20
CA ASP A 55 -3.76 13.09 -22.04
C ASP A 55 -2.72 12.31 -21.24
N VAL A 56 -2.97 11.01 -21.04
CA VAL A 56 -2.11 10.10 -20.29
C VAL A 56 -1.87 8.83 -21.11
N VAL A 57 -0.64 8.32 -21.08
CA VAL A 57 -0.29 7.03 -21.68
C VAL A 57 0.13 6.08 -20.57
N LEU A 58 -0.52 4.93 -20.47
CA LEU A 58 -0.11 3.85 -19.57
C LEU A 58 0.66 2.81 -20.40
N MET A 59 1.96 2.65 -20.16
CA MET A 59 2.88 1.97 -21.08
C MET A 59 3.73 0.90 -20.39
N ASP A 60 3.68 -0.32 -20.90
CA ASP A 60 4.67 -1.36 -20.57
C ASP A 60 6.02 -1.07 -21.24
N LEU A 61 7.10 -1.52 -20.61
CA LEU A 61 8.46 -1.38 -21.11
C LEU A 61 8.88 -2.52 -22.02
N ARG A 62 8.43 -3.75 -21.74
CA ARG A 62 8.83 -4.93 -22.49
C ARG A 62 7.76 -5.29 -23.51
N MET A 63 7.99 -4.87 -24.74
CA MET A 63 7.09 -5.14 -25.87
C MET A 63 7.94 -5.53 -27.10
N PRO A 64 7.38 -6.29 -28.04
CA PRO A 64 8.06 -6.59 -29.30
C PRO A 64 8.26 -5.33 -30.14
N ASN A 65 9.11 -5.42 -31.17
CA ASN A 65 9.44 -4.35 -32.09
C ASN A 65 10.13 -3.15 -31.42
N MET A 66 9.37 -2.29 -30.76
CA MET A 66 9.86 -1.15 -30.01
C MET A 66 9.38 -1.24 -28.57
N GLY A 67 10.33 -1.36 -27.63
CA GLY A 67 10.05 -1.35 -26.20
C GLY A 67 9.63 0.03 -25.69
N GLY A 68 9.05 0.08 -24.49
CA GLY A 68 8.55 1.31 -23.90
C GLY A 68 9.64 2.34 -23.60
N LEU A 69 10.86 1.91 -23.23
CA LEU A 69 11.98 2.85 -23.03
C LEU A 69 12.41 3.52 -24.34
N ASP A 70 12.44 2.77 -25.44
CA ASP A 70 12.78 3.32 -26.75
C ASP A 70 11.67 4.25 -27.26
N ALA A 71 10.41 3.90 -26.99
CA ALA A 71 9.26 4.75 -27.27
C ALA A 71 9.31 6.07 -26.47
N LEU A 72 9.68 6.02 -25.19
CA LEU A 72 9.88 7.21 -24.35
C LEU A 72 10.98 8.13 -24.92
N GLN A 73 12.11 7.55 -25.34
CA GLN A 73 13.19 8.32 -25.98
C GLN A 73 12.76 8.93 -27.32
N ALA A 74 11.95 8.20 -28.10
CA ALA A 74 11.38 8.71 -29.34
C ALA A 74 10.42 9.88 -29.08
N LEU A 75 9.52 9.77 -28.10
CA LEU A 75 8.62 10.85 -27.69
C LEU A 75 9.39 12.13 -27.32
N LYS A 76 10.47 11.97 -26.54
CA LYS A 76 11.35 13.09 -26.14
C LYS A 76 12.02 13.74 -27.35
N ARG A 77 12.53 12.96 -28.31
CA ARG A 77 13.14 13.48 -29.55
C ARG A 77 12.14 14.16 -30.47
N MET A 78 10.91 13.66 -30.53
CA MET A 78 9.82 14.22 -31.32
C MET A 78 9.16 15.45 -30.66
N ASN A 79 9.59 15.81 -29.45
CA ASN A 79 8.98 16.86 -28.63
C ASN A 79 7.47 16.65 -28.39
N LEU A 80 7.03 15.39 -28.37
CA LEU A 80 5.66 15.00 -28.04
C LEU A 80 5.54 14.85 -26.53
N THR A 81 5.50 15.97 -25.81
CA THR A 81 5.40 15.99 -24.35
C THR A 81 4.04 15.44 -23.93
N ARG A 82 4.02 14.17 -23.53
CA ARG A 82 2.84 13.49 -23.00
C ARG A 82 3.14 12.93 -21.62
N LYS A 83 2.10 12.88 -20.80
CA LYS A 83 2.20 12.34 -19.45
C LYS A 83 2.20 10.82 -19.54
N VAL A 84 3.36 10.21 -19.41
CA VAL A 84 3.50 8.75 -19.48
C VAL A 84 3.62 8.16 -18.08
N ILE A 85 2.80 7.15 -17.80
CA ILE A 85 2.94 6.27 -16.65
C ILE A 85 3.51 4.96 -17.17
N VAL A 86 4.69 4.59 -16.70
CA VAL A 86 5.23 3.26 -16.96
C VAL A 86 4.49 2.24 -16.10
N PHE A 87 4.07 1.12 -16.67
CA PHE A 87 3.39 0.02 -15.98
C PHE A 87 4.12 -1.30 -16.27
N SER A 88 5.03 -1.73 -15.39
CA SER A 88 5.94 -2.85 -15.66
C SER A 88 6.13 -3.79 -14.48
N PHE A 89 6.57 -5.03 -14.68
CA PHE A 89 6.95 -5.93 -13.57
C PHE A 89 8.36 -5.65 -13.00
N TYR A 90 9.15 -4.90 -13.76
CA TYR A 90 10.58 -4.72 -13.54
C TYR A 90 10.83 -3.38 -12.87
N GLU A 91 11.62 -3.36 -11.82
CA GLU A 91 11.90 -2.12 -11.08
C GLU A 91 13.23 -1.50 -11.51
N GLU A 92 14.14 -2.31 -12.06
CA GLU A 92 15.46 -1.91 -12.50
C GLU A 92 15.44 -0.80 -13.57
N TYR A 93 14.31 -0.62 -14.25
CA TYR A 93 14.12 0.44 -15.25
C TYR A 93 13.61 1.76 -14.69
N LEU A 94 13.26 1.82 -13.40
CA LEU A 94 12.72 3.02 -12.75
C LEU A 94 13.60 4.26 -12.99
N ALA A 95 14.90 4.14 -12.70
CA ALA A 95 15.83 5.26 -12.86
C ALA A 95 15.89 5.75 -14.31
N ARG A 96 15.91 4.82 -15.29
CA ARG A 96 15.93 5.14 -16.72
C ARG A 96 14.62 5.77 -17.20
N ALA A 97 13.49 5.32 -16.67
CA ALA A 97 12.19 5.91 -16.97
C ALA A 97 12.09 7.34 -16.41
N ILE A 98 12.58 7.58 -15.20
CA ILE A 98 12.63 8.93 -14.60
C ILE A 98 13.52 9.87 -15.43
N ASP A 99 14.70 9.44 -15.86
CA ASP A 99 15.59 10.23 -16.73
C ASP A 99 14.92 10.59 -18.07
N ALA A 100 14.00 9.74 -18.54
CA ALA A 100 13.21 9.98 -19.75
C ALA A 100 12.08 10.99 -19.54
N GLY A 101 11.78 11.39 -18.30
CA GLY A 101 10.79 12.41 -17.97
C GLY A 101 9.36 11.87 -17.86
N VAL A 102 9.19 10.63 -17.39
CA VAL A 102 7.86 10.04 -17.19
C VAL A 102 7.07 10.79 -16.09
N GLY A 103 5.76 10.83 -16.24
CA GLY A 103 4.84 11.33 -15.21
C GLY A 103 4.58 10.32 -14.11
N GLY A 104 4.91 9.04 -14.31
CA GLY A 104 4.91 8.06 -13.24
C GLY A 104 5.47 6.69 -13.59
N TYR A 105 5.59 5.85 -12.57
CA TYR A 105 6.04 4.47 -12.64
C TYR A 105 5.21 3.61 -11.68
N LEU A 106 4.55 2.59 -12.19
CA LEU A 106 3.73 1.64 -11.43
C LEU A 106 4.22 0.23 -11.72
N LEU A 107 4.31 -0.60 -10.69
CA LEU A 107 4.57 -2.02 -10.91
C LEU A 107 3.29 -2.77 -11.33
N LYS A 108 3.38 -3.82 -12.13
CA LYS A 108 2.18 -4.57 -12.55
C LYS A 108 1.48 -5.35 -11.42
N ASP A 109 2.04 -5.35 -10.22
CA ASP A 109 1.47 -5.92 -9.00
C ASP A 109 0.68 -4.93 -8.14
N VAL A 110 0.62 -3.63 -8.50
CA VAL A 110 -0.25 -2.71 -7.74
C VAL A 110 -1.72 -3.15 -7.87
N PRO A 111 -2.50 -3.02 -6.77
CA PRO A 111 -3.94 -3.24 -6.83
C PRO A 111 -4.57 -2.45 -7.98
N ARG A 112 -5.36 -3.13 -8.81
CA ARG A 112 -5.91 -2.54 -10.03
C ARG A 112 -6.69 -1.24 -9.79
N GLY A 113 -7.37 -1.14 -8.63
CA GLY A 113 -8.10 0.05 -8.21
C GLY A 113 -7.24 1.30 -7.98
N GLU A 114 -5.92 1.18 -7.88
CA GLU A 114 -5.04 2.34 -7.74
C GLU A 114 -4.64 2.96 -9.09
N VAL A 115 -4.75 2.22 -10.20
CA VAL A 115 -4.41 2.70 -11.54
C VAL A 115 -5.24 3.95 -11.91
N PRO A 116 -6.58 4.02 -11.69
CA PRO A 116 -7.35 5.24 -11.87
C PRO A 116 -6.80 6.45 -11.10
N ASN A 117 -6.41 6.25 -9.84
CA ASN A 117 -5.89 7.33 -9.00
C ASN A 117 -4.54 7.85 -9.52
N ALA A 118 -3.64 6.94 -9.92
CA ALA A 118 -2.38 7.28 -10.56
C ALA A 118 -2.59 8.12 -11.83
N ILE A 119 -3.52 7.71 -12.70
CA ILE A 119 -3.88 8.44 -13.92
C ILE A 119 -4.33 9.87 -13.60
N ARG A 120 -5.24 10.06 -12.63
CA ARG A 120 -5.73 11.39 -12.23
C ARG A 120 -4.62 12.30 -11.73
N ARG A 121 -3.70 11.78 -10.92
CA ARG A 121 -2.59 12.55 -10.35
C ARG A 121 -1.57 12.96 -11.41
N VAL A 122 -1.19 12.02 -12.27
CA VAL A 122 -0.34 12.31 -13.42
C VAL A 122 -1.00 13.31 -14.36
N TYR A 123 -2.31 13.20 -14.60
CA TYR A 123 -3.09 14.18 -15.34
C TYR A 123 -3.04 15.58 -14.70
N ARG A 124 -2.94 15.70 -13.37
CA ARG A 124 -2.74 16.98 -12.67
C ARG A 124 -1.29 17.48 -12.66
N GLY A 125 -0.37 16.73 -13.27
CA GLY A 125 1.06 17.08 -13.35
C GLY A 125 1.88 16.62 -12.14
N GLU A 126 1.34 15.71 -11.33
CA GLU A 126 2.08 15.11 -10.23
C GLU A 126 2.91 13.91 -10.72
N LEU A 127 4.14 13.78 -10.24
CA LEU A 127 4.92 12.56 -10.44
C LEU A 127 4.38 11.44 -9.55
N VAL A 128 4.03 10.28 -10.13
CA VAL A 128 3.48 9.14 -9.38
C VAL A 128 4.47 7.98 -9.38
N LEU A 129 4.89 7.52 -8.21
CA LEU A 129 5.68 6.31 -8.05
C LEU A 129 4.87 5.28 -7.25
N GLY A 130 4.53 4.14 -7.85
CA GLY A 130 3.78 3.08 -7.20
C GLY A 130 4.52 2.56 -5.99
N SER A 131 3.80 2.34 -4.89
CA SER A 131 4.35 2.04 -3.56
C SER A 131 4.97 0.64 -3.40
N THR A 132 5.35 -0.01 -4.50
CA THR A 132 6.00 -1.34 -4.51
C THR A 132 7.41 -1.26 -5.14
N ILE A 133 8.06 -0.09 -5.12
CA ILE A 133 9.51 -0.01 -5.41
C ILE A 133 10.21 -0.82 -4.30
N ARG A 134 10.48 -2.11 -4.58
CA ARG A 134 11.01 -3.13 -3.66
C ARG A 134 12.46 -2.85 -3.30
N SER A 135 13.14 -2.01 -4.06
CA SER A 135 14.51 -1.63 -3.80
C SER A 135 14.54 -0.71 -2.59
N GLY A 136 15.10 -1.20 -1.50
CA GLY A 136 15.21 -0.50 -0.22
C GLY A 136 15.88 0.89 -0.29
N PRO A 137 16.19 1.52 0.86
CA PRO A 137 16.47 2.96 0.99
C PRO A 137 17.47 3.58 -0.01
N GLN A 138 18.43 2.80 -0.52
CA GLN A 138 19.45 3.26 -1.47
C GLN A 138 18.93 3.53 -2.89
N ALA A 139 17.98 2.72 -3.38
CA ALA A 139 17.38 2.94 -4.70
C ALA A 139 16.40 4.12 -4.65
N THR A 140 15.66 4.26 -3.55
CA THR A 140 14.84 5.44 -3.27
C THR A 140 15.69 6.70 -3.23
N ALA A 141 16.85 6.69 -2.56
CA ALA A 141 17.76 7.83 -2.51
C ALA A 141 18.30 8.23 -3.91
N SER A 142 18.68 7.24 -4.72
CA SER A 142 19.19 7.45 -6.09
C SER A 142 18.11 8.04 -7.01
N VAL A 143 16.86 7.62 -6.82
CA VAL A 143 15.68 8.16 -7.50
C VAL A 143 15.40 9.59 -7.03
N LEU A 144 15.37 9.84 -5.72
CA LEU A 144 15.15 11.16 -5.14
C LEU A 144 16.19 12.18 -5.60
N GLN A 145 17.46 11.79 -5.68
CA GLN A 145 18.54 12.67 -6.17
C GLN A 145 18.32 13.11 -7.62
N ARG A 146 17.84 12.20 -8.49
CA ARG A 146 17.52 12.52 -9.90
C ARG A 146 16.28 13.40 -10.03
N LEU A 147 15.36 13.27 -9.08
CA LEU A 147 14.11 14.04 -9.01
C LEU A 147 14.28 15.46 -8.46
N GLN A 148 15.37 15.76 -7.75
CA GLN A 148 15.67 17.11 -7.24
C GLN A 148 15.82 18.19 -8.34
N GLY A 149 16.01 17.79 -9.61
CA GLY A 149 16.03 18.70 -10.76
C GLY A 149 14.70 18.83 -11.52
N ILE A 150 13.66 18.07 -11.15
CA ILE A 150 12.38 18.00 -11.87
C ILE A 150 11.29 18.57 -10.95
N GLY A 151 10.66 19.67 -11.38
CA GLY A 151 9.69 20.43 -10.59
C GLY A 151 8.64 19.56 -9.86
N ARG A 152 8.40 19.90 -8.58
CA ARG A 152 7.41 19.30 -7.66
C ARG A 152 7.14 17.80 -7.88
N VAL A 153 8.15 17.01 -7.54
CA VAL A 153 7.96 15.63 -7.14
C VAL A 153 7.12 15.61 -5.86
N ARG A 154 5.82 15.30 -5.99
CA ARG A 154 5.05 14.75 -4.89
C ARG A 154 5.14 13.25 -5.03
N PRO A 155 6.03 12.54 -4.32
CA PRO A 155 5.99 11.08 -4.33
C PRO A 155 4.54 10.65 -4.00
N VAL A 156 4.06 9.53 -4.55
CA VAL A 156 2.91 8.89 -3.92
C VAL A 156 3.41 8.49 -2.56
N SER A 157 3.01 9.24 -1.55
CA SER A 157 3.54 8.95 -0.24
C SER A 157 3.11 7.54 0.20
N PRO A 158 4.01 6.75 0.79
CA PRO A 158 3.74 5.41 1.32
C PRO A 158 2.82 5.39 2.57
N GLU A 159 2.02 6.43 2.81
CA GLU A 159 1.51 6.75 4.15
C GLU A 159 -0.01 6.70 4.32
N HIS A 160 -0.72 5.86 3.54
CA HIS A 160 -1.98 5.33 4.07
C HIS A 160 -1.63 4.23 5.07
N ARG A 161 -1.38 4.65 6.31
CA ARG A 161 -1.28 3.74 7.43
C ARG A 161 -2.61 3.73 8.15
N VAL A 162 -3.09 2.54 8.50
CA VAL A 162 -4.25 2.38 9.36
C VAL A 162 -3.78 2.21 10.79
N GLU A 163 -4.47 2.85 11.71
CA GLU A 163 -4.29 2.60 13.13
C GLU A 163 -4.92 1.24 13.47
N ALA A 164 -4.16 0.41 14.18
CA ALA A 164 -4.62 -0.85 14.73
C ALA A 164 -4.36 -0.92 16.23
N GLU A 165 -5.31 -1.49 16.96
CA GLU A 165 -5.22 -1.74 18.39
C GLU A 165 -5.22 -3.24 18.67
N LEU A 166 -4.18 -3.75 19.32
CA LEU A 166 -4.09 -5.14 19.77
C LEU A 166 -4.24 -5.20 21.28
N LEU A 167 -5.21 -6.00 21.74
CA LEU A 167 -5.43 -6.32 23.15
C LEU A 167 -4.83 -7.70 23.43
N ILE A 168 -3.59 -7.71 23.89
CA ILE A 168 -2.90 -8.94 24.29
C ILE A 168 -3.42 -9.39 25.65
N GLN A 169 -3.99 -10.58 25.73
CA GLN A 169 -4.58 -11.12 26.94
C GLN A 169 -3.51 -11.67 27.90
N ALA A 170 -3.70 -11.45 29.21
CA ALA A 170 -2.91 -12.11 30.24
C ALA A 170 -3.18 -13.62 30.30
N PRO A 171 -2.20 -14.43 30.74
CA PRO A 171 -0.83 -14.05 31.12
C PRO A 171 0.07 -13.73 29.91
N VAL A 172 0.99 -12.77 30.07
CA VAL A 172 1.92 -12.36 29.00
C VAL A 172 3.36 -12.61 29.45
N GLU A 173 3.98 -13.63 28.87
CA GLU A 173 5.40 -13.94 29.09
C GLU A 173 6.30 -12.92 28.37
N PRO A 174 7.31 -12.32 29.04
CA PRO A 174 8.16 -11.29 28.44
C PRO A 174 8.83 -11.73 27.13
N THR A 175 9.32 -12.97 27.08
CA THR A 175 9.98 -13.52 25.89
C THR A 175 9.00 -13.65 24.72
N GLN A 176 7.78 -14.13 24.98
CA GLN A 176 6.74 -14.29 23.95
C GLN A 176 6.26 -12.94 23.43
N LEU A 177 6.17 -11.94 24.31
CA LEU A 177 5.85 -10.57 23.92
C LEU A 177 6.93 -9.96 23.01
N LEU A 178 8.21 -10.15 23.35
CA LEU A 178 9.32 -9.64 22.53
C LEU A 178 9.34 -10.29 21.14
N GLU A 179 9.16 -11.61 21.07
CA GLU A 179 9.09 -12.35 19.81
C GLU A 179 7.88 -11.94 18.97
N PHE A 180 6.72 -11.77 19.60
CA PHE A 180 5.50 -11.30 18.95
C PHE A 180 5.71 -9.91 18.35
N MET A 181 6.24 -8.94 19.11
CA MET A 181 6.55 -7.60 18.60
C MET A 181 7.56 -7.61 17.45
N ALA A 182 8.55 -8.51 17.49
CA ALA A 182 9.49 -8.68 16.39
C ALA A 182 8.81 -9.21 15.13
N GLY A 183 7.85 -10.15 15.27
CA GLY A 183 6.99 -10.63 14.18
C GLY A 183 6.14 -9.52 13.59
N LEU A 184 5.49 -8.69 14.42
CA LEU A 184 4.72 -7.53 13.94
C LEU A 184 5.56 -6.57 13.07
N ARG A 185 6.79 -6.29 13.47
CA ARG A 185 7.68 -5.41 12.69
C ARG A 185 8.14 -6.06 11.38
N ARG A 186 8.39 -7.37 11.39
CA ARG A 186 8.94 -8.12 10.26
C ARG A 186 7.89 -8.43 9.20
N ASP A 187 6.75 -8.95 9.65
CA ASP A 187 5.76 -9.59 8.78
C ASP A 187 4.59 -8.65 8.45
N LEU A 188 4.37 -7.64 9.29
CA LEU A 188 3.32 -6.62 9.10
C LEU A 188 3.87 -5.20 8.86
N GLU A 189 5.20 -5.02 8.88
CA GLU A 189 5.85 -3.70 8.80
C GLU A 189 5.26 -2.70 9.82
N ALA A 190 4.84 -3.22 10.98
CA ALA A 190 4.14 -2.45 11.99
C ALA A 190 5.08 -1.46 12.69
N GLU A 191 4.62 -0.23 12.86
CA GLU A 191 5.26 0.74 13.77
C GLU A 191 4.46 0.82 15.06
N ILE A 192 5.07 0.43 16.17
CA ILE A 192 4.42 0.47 17.49
C ILE A 192 4.42 1.92 17.98
N ALA A 193 3.23 2.51 18.07
CA ALA A 193 3.03 3.87 18.52
C ALA A 193 2.90 3.97 20.06
N GLU A 194 2.20 3.01 20.67
CA GLU A 194 1.96 2.99 22.12
C GLU A 194 1.94 1.54 22.63
N MET A 195 2.48 1.33 23.84
CA MET A 195 2.31 0.09 24.61
C MET A 195 1.93 0.46 26.04
N ALA A 196 0.81 -0.04 26.53
CA ALA A 196 0.33 0.24 27.88
C ALA A 196 -0.30 -1.00 28.54
N PRO A 197 -0.10 -1.23 29.85
CA PRO A 197 -0.79 -2.30 30.56
C PRO A 197 -2.30 -2.01 30.65
N LEU A 198 -3.11 -3.06 30.59
CA LEU A 198 -4.55 -2.97 30.84
C LEU A 198 -4.83 -2.99 32.37
N PRO A 199 -5.86 -2.29 32.85
CA PRO A 199 -6.22 -2.28 34.26
C PRO A 199 -6.54 -3.69 34.78
N GLY A 200 -6.11 -3.99 36.01
CA GLY A 200 -6.43 -5.23 36.71
C GLY A 200 -5.68 -6.46 36.20
N ASP A 201 -4.44 -6.29 35.75
CA ASP A 201 -3.56 -7.36 35.23
C ASP A 201 -4.19 -8.18 34.08
N ARG A 202 -5.00 -7.50 33.26
CA ARG A 202 -5.74 -8.14 32.16
C ARG A 202 -4.93 -8.31 30.87
N GLY A 203 -3.67 -7.84 30.88
CA GLY A 203 -2.75 -7.94 29.75
C GLY A 203 -2.25 -6.59 29.26
N ILE A 204 -1.98 -6.46 27.96
CA ILE A 204 -1.29 -5.32 27.36
C ILE A 204 -2.08 -4.81 26.15
N ARG A 205 -2.17 -3.48 26.03
CA ARG A 205 -2.67 -2.79 24.85
C ARG A 205 -1.49 -2.30 24.01
N LEU A 206 -1.49 -2.64 22.73
CA LEU A 206 -0.59 -2.07 21.73
C LEU A 206 -1.41 -1.23 20.74
N ARG A 207 -0.96 -0.01 20.49
CA ARG A 207 -1.38 0.76 19.31
C ARG A 207 -0.25 0.80 18.32
N LEU A 208 -0.59 0.58 17.07
CA LEU A 208 0.39 0.53 16.00
C LEU A 208 -0.16 1.09 14.70
N MET A 209 0.76 1.53 13.85
CA MET A 209 0.50 2.00 12.51
C MET A 209 0.91 0.91 11.50
N LEU A 210 -0.04 0.45 10.71
CA LEU A 210 0.13 -0.61 9.71
C LEU A 210 -0.04 -0.04 8.31
N PRO A 211 0.70 -0.52 7.29
CA PRO A 211 0.39 -0.19 5.91
C PRO A 211 -1.01 -0.72 5.53
N LEU A 212 -1.82 0.09 4.82
CA LEU A 212 -3.21 -0.24 4.41
C LEU A 212 -3.34 -1.55 3.58
N ARG A 213 -2.23 -2.07 3.05
CA ARG A 213 -2.19 -3.28 2.23
C ARG A 213 -1.88 -4.57 3.00
N ALA A 214 -1.59 -4.50 4.29
CA ALA A 214 -1.26 -5.70 5.08
C ALA A 214 -2.53 -6.57 5.29
N PRO A 215 -2.49 -7.88 5.00
CA PRO A 215 -3.56 -8.81 5.37
C PRO A 215 -3.52 -9.11 6.87
N VAL A 216 -3.82 -8.08 7.69
CA VAL A 216 -3.50 -8.01 9.12
C VAL A 216 -3.94 -9.25 9.89
N LYS A 217 -5.19 -9.68 9.71
CA LYS A 217 -5.76 -10.83 10.42
C LYS A 217 -5.06 -12.15 10.08
N ASP A 218 -4.80 -12.37 8.80
CA ASP A 218 -4.20 -13.61 8.31
C ASP A 218 -2.76 -13.70 8.79
N THR A 219 -1.99 -12.61 8.64
CA THR A 219 -0.60 -12.55 9.11
C THR A 219 -0.50 -12.69 10.63
N LEU A 220 -1.39 -12.05 11.40
CA LEU A 220 -1.42 -12.23 12.86
C LEU A 220 -1.69 -13.68 13.25
N SER A 221 -2.58 -14.37 12.53
CA SER A 221 -2.93 -15.77 12.81
C SER A 221 -1.80 -16.75 12.50
N GLU A 222 -0.89 -16.38 11.60
CA GLU A 222 0.28 -17.19 11.21
C GLU A 222 1.50 -17.00 12.12
N LEU A 223 1.50 -15.97 12.98
CA LEU A 223 2.61 -15.72 13.90
C LEU A 223 2.75 -16.87 14.92
N PRO A 224 3.94 -17.48 15.07
CA PRO A 224 4.13 -18.66 15.94
C PRO A 224 3.73 -18.45 17.40
N GLN A 225 3.79 -17.22 17.89
CA GLN A 225 3.47 -16.85 19.27
C GLN A 225 1.96 -16.73 19.52
N VAL A 226 1.16 -16.61 18.46
CA VAL A 226 -0.29 -16.43 18.59
C VAL A 226 -0.96 -17.77 18.86
N GLU A 227 -1.69 -17.84 19.97
CA GLU A 227 -2.52 -18.99 20.35
C GLU A 227 -3.95 -18.83 19.84
N SER A 228 -4.52 -17.63 19.97
CA SER A 228 -5.83 -17.31 19.42
C SER A 228 -5.97 -15.83 19.06
N LEU A 229 -6.86 -15.55 18.10
CA LEU A 229 -7.12 -14.23 17.55
C LEU A 229 -8.63 -14.01 17.40
N LEU A 230 -9.14 -12.88 17.91
CA LEU A 230 -10.52 -12.43 17.72
C LEU A 230 -10.52 -11.00 17.19
N GLU A 231 -11.27 -10.77 16.11
CA GLU A 231 -11.48 -9.43 15.56
C GLU A 231 -12.67 -8.76 16.27
N GLU A 232 -12.49 -7.51 16.67
CA GLU A 232 -13.48 -6.73 17.40
C GLU A 232 -13.89 -5.48 16.63
N GLN A 233 -15.14 -5.05 16.85
CA GLN A 233 -15.58 -3.74 16.37
C GLN A 233 -14.90 -2.64 17.21
N PRO A 234 -14.31 -1.62 16.56
CA PRO A 234 -13.73 -0.48 17.26
C PRO A 234 -14.81 0.28 18.06
N THR A 235 -14.68 0.34 19.39
CA THR A 235 -15.48 1.24 20.23
C THR A 235 -14.76 2.58 20.36
N GLY A 236 -15.49 3.68 20.09
CA GLY A 236 -15.17 5.11 20.14
C GLY A 236 -13.75 5.58 20.52
N GLY A 237 -13.23 6.58 19.78
CA GLY A 237 -12.00 7.31 20.15
C GLY A 237 -10.84 7.25 19.15
N PHE A 238 -11.08 6.86 17.90
CA PHE A 238 -10.13 7.10 16.81
C PHE A 238 -10.14 8.61 16.50
N HIS A 239 -9.12 9.33 16.97
CA HIS A 239 -9.03 10.77 16.75
C HIS A 239 -8.73 11.05 15.27
N GLN A 240 -9.69 11.67 14.59
CA GLN A 240 -9.53 12.32 13.29
C GLN A 240 -8.67 13.58 13.44
N GLU A 241 -7.36 13.46 13.29
CA GLU A 241 -6.54 14.59 12.82
C GLU A 241 -5.71 14.12 11.62
N GLY A 242 -6.11 14.54 10.41
CA GLY A 242 -5.30 14.42 9.20
C GLY A 242 -5.95 13.84 7.94
N TYR A 243 -7.07 13.11 8.03
CA TYR A 243 -7.61 12.36 6.87
C TYR A 243 -9.09 12.68 6.59
N GLY A 244 -9.36 13.91 6.19
CA GLY A 244 -10.69 14.34 5.73
C GLY A 244 -10.95 13.99 4.27
N ALA A 245 -11.03 12.71 3.89
CA ALA A 245 -11.57 12.30 2.57
C ALA A 245 -11.88 10.79 2.39
N LEU A 246 -11.65 9.91 3.39
CA LEU A 246 -12.03 8.50 3.29
C LEU A 246 -13.28 8.28 4.15
N GLY A 247 -14.45 8.26 3.50
CA GLY A 247 -15.72 7.99 4.14
C GLY A 247 -15.75 6.57 4.73
N ARG A 248 -16.22 6.47 5.99
CA ARG A 248 -16.58 5.23 6.73
C ARG A 248 -15.60 4.05 6.55
N ASP A 249 -14.52 3.97 7.35
CA ASP A 249 -13.77 2.73 7.70
C ASP A 249 -12.77 3.08 8.83
N ALA A 250 -13.13 3.02 10.12
CA ALA A 250 -12.92 1.90 11.05
C ALA A 250 -11.44 1.48 11.21
N GLY A 251 -10.76 1.97 12.26
CA GLY A 251 -9.47 1.41 12.67
C GLY A 251 -9.62 -0.05 13.11
N LEU A 252 -8.55 -0.84 13.00
CA LEU A 252 -8.61 -2.27 13.26
C LEU A 252 -8.47 -2.54 14.76
N ARG A 253 -9.23 -3.49 15.30
CA ARG A 253 -9.05 -3.95 16.68
C ARG A 253 -9.04 -5.48 16.74
N PHE A 254 -8.02 -6.03 17.38
CA PHE A 254 -7.93 -7.47 17.62
C PHE A 254 -7.63 -7.77 19.09
N ARG A 255 -8.20 -8.85 19.59
CA ARG A 255 -7.81 -9.49 20.83
C ARG A 255 -6.93 -10.69 20.52
N VAL A 256 -5.78 -10.76 21.17
CA VAL A 256 -4.73 -11.75 20.88
C VAL A 256 -4.37 -12.47 22.17
N ALA A 257 -4.39 -13.80 22.16
CA ALA A 257 -3.75 -14.60 23.21
C ALA A 257 -2.40 -15.09 22.70
N LEU A 258 -1.34 -14.89 23.49
CA LEU A 258 -0.01 -15.44 23.19
C LEU A 258 0.17 -16.77 23.90
N LYS A 259 0.86 -17.70 23.25
CA LYS A 259 1.22 -18.99 23.83
C LYS A 259 2.04 -18.76 25.09
N CYS A 260 1.72 -19.49 26.15
CA CYS A 260 2.55 -19.52 27.36
C CYS A 260 3.49 -20.73 27.32
N SER A 261 4.74 -20.54 27.76
CA SER A 261 5.63 -21.68 27.93
C SER A 261 5.15 -22.54 29.10
N SER A 262 5.31 -23.86 28.99
CA SER A 262 4.89 -24.84 30.01
C SER A 262 5.67 -24.76 31.33
N ALA A 263 6.56 -23.77 31.51
CA ALA A 263 7.40 -23.62 32.69
C ALA A 263 6.72 -22.89 33.88
N ASP A 264 5.58 -22.21 33.67
CA ASP A 264 4.94 -21.38 34.73
C ASP A 264 3.56 -21.88 35.19
N THR A 265 3.11 -23.05 34.72
CA THR A 265 1.96 -23.76 35.31
C THR A 265 2.24 -24.24 36.74
N GLY A 266 3.51 -24.28 37.17
CA GLY A 266 3.94 -24.75 38.49
C GLY A 266 3.85 -23.74 39.64
N ARG A 267 3.47 -22.47 39.40
CA ARG A 267 3.33 -21.46 40.46
C ARG A 267 1.91 -21.24 40.95
N ARG A 268 0.93 -22.01 40.45
CA ARG A 268 -0.51 -21.82 40.76
C ARG A 268 -1.05 -22.65 41.93
N ASP A 269 -0.22 -23.42 42.62
CA ASP A 269 -0.61 -24.12 43.85
C ASP A 269 0.03 -23.46 45.08
N ALA A 270 -0.43 -22.25 45.41
CA ALA A 270 -0.20 -21.65 46.73
C ALA A 270 -1.51 -21.02 47.25
N GLY A 271 -2.40 -21.89 47.72
CA GLY A 271 -3.27 -21.63 48.87
C GLY A 271 -4.60 -20.91 48.63
N PRO A 272 -5.76 -21.53 48.94
CA PRO A 272 -6.97 -20.77 49.17
C PRO A 272 -6.84 -19.94 50.46
N LEU A 273 -7.21 -18.66 50.36
CA LEU A 273 -7.52 -17.78 51.49
C LEU A 273 -8.57 -18.46 52.38
N ALA A 274 -8.11 -19.10 53.46
CA ALA A 274 -8.98 -19.50 54.57
C ALA A 274 -9.35 -18.24 55.36
N GLY A 275 -10.64 -17.96 55.43
CA GLY A 275 -11.21 -16.77 56.02
C GLY A 275 -10.96 -16.64 57.52
N GLN A 276 -10.81 -15.38 57.95
CA GLN A 276 -11.11 -14.99 59.31
C GLN A 276 -12.64 -14.92 59.49
N PRO A 277 -13.24 -15.53 60.52
CA PRO A 277 -14.53 -15.09 61.02
C PRO A 277 -14.34 -14.08 62.16
N GLY A 278 -15.30 -13.16 62.22
CA GLY A 278 -15.26 -11.93 63.00
C GLY A 278 -15.11 -12.09 64.51
N ALA A 279 -14.55 -11.04 65.10
CA ALA A 279 -14.73 -10.69 66.48
C ALA A 279 -16.22 -10.37 66.75
N SER A 280 -16.82 -11.07 67.70
CA SER A 280 -18.04 -10.69 68.43
C SER A 280 -18.18 -11.64 69.62
N GLY A 281 -18.06 -11.12 70.85
CA GLY A 281 -18.28 -11.85 72.11
C GLY A 281 -17.17 -11.64 73.11
#